data_AF-A0A516TJQ9-F1
#
_entry.id   AF-A0A516TJQ9-F1
#
_cell.length_a   1.000
_cell.length_b   1.000
_cell.length_c   1.000
_cell.angle_alpha   90.00
_cell.angle_beta   90.00
_cell.angle_gamma   90.00
#
_symmetry.space_group_name_H-M   'P 1'
#
loop_
_entity.id
_entity.type
_entity.pdbx_description
1 polymer ?
#
loop_
_entity_poly.entity_id
_entity_poly.type
_entity_poly.pdbx_seq_one_letter_code
_entity_poly.pdbx_strand_id
1 'polypeptide(L)'
;MDVYGVPFQVIPVKKKPRNSTEIQRVFTLVRAIPERKHLEITFPRVEGYVFDVRQRVRLHLDEVRYLQIDPTKAPTEVMVKPAVGYRIGRPDRLGPGPEAVHDRNPFHREKRLQATVYEIAAELTRRLKERREDWGARHIIFPQVLDAVWQYLEERVVVVERDTPLEEIALLKYKQEIVERLTAAMEPDTEAGEPPLLPVIERFRPIGSTSEVLFRTVRLCKDTTKSHISHVVLDSTWERSVADQLEHIPEVIAYARNDHLDFTIPYEWEGIRHEYRPDYLIRLRGADGQEVKLILEVKGFETEQDRQKEVAARRWVRAINHHGEFGRWFYVVCKEPRRVQSDITEAISAAGL
;
A
#
# COMPACT_ATOMS: atom_id res chain seq x y z
N MET A 1 76.55 -23.78 10.32
CA MET A 1 76.05 -23.26 9.03
C MET A 1 75.28 -22.00 9.32
N ASP A 2 75.81 -20.84 8.94
CA ASP A 2 75.04 -19.61 8.89
C ASP A 2 74.29 -19.55 7.56
N VAL A 3 72.96 -19.37 7.61
CA VAL A 3 72.16 -18.90 6.48
C VAL A 3 71.16 -17.86 6.98
N TYR A 4 71.56 -16.59 6.80
CA TYR A 4 70.81 -15.45 6.28
C TYR A 4 69.28 -15.35 6.48
N GLY A 5 68.88 -14.46 7.41
CA GLY A 5 68.25 -13.17 7.09
C GLY A 5 66.82 -13.12 6.54
N VAL A 6 65.88 -12.62 7.36
CA VAL A 6 64.98 -11.51 6.98
C VAL A 6 64.82 -10.60 8.20
N PRO A 7 65.14 -9.29 8.13
CA PRO A 7 64.87 -8.37 9.23
C PRO A 7 63.36 -8.14 9.31
N PHE A 8 62.76 -8.34 10.49
CA PHE A 8 61.40 -7.89 10.74
C PHE A 8 61.36 -6.36 10.66
N GLN A 9 60.79 -5.84 9.57
CA GLN A 9 60.32 -4.46 9.54
C GLN A 9 59.21 -4.34 10.60
N VAL A 10 59.53 -3.69 11.71
CA VAL A 10 58.51 -3.21 12.64
C VAL A 10 57.67 -2.21 11.84
N ILE A 11 56.48 -2.63 11.40
CA ILE A 11 55.51 -1.71 10.81
C ILE A 11 55.33 -0.61 11.86
N PRO A 12 55.69 0.65 11.58
CA PRO A 12 55.40 1.71 12.52
C PRO A 12 53.88 1.75 12.59
N VAL A 13 53.32 1.36 13.75
CA VAL A 13 51.93 1.61 14.08
C VAL A 13 51.84 3.13 14.14
N LYS A 14 51.56 3.75 12.99
CA LYS A 14 51.25 5.16 12.87
C LYS A 14 49.99 5.31 13.71
N LYS A 15 50.16 5.68 14.99
CA LYS A 15 49.06 6.06 15.88
C LYS A 15 48.25 7.05 15.06
N LYS A 16 47.04 6.63 14.60
CA LYS A 16 46.11 7.56 14.00
C LYS A 16 46.02 8.72 14.99
N PRO A 17 46.29 9.97 14.60
CA PRO A 17 46.08 11.09 15.50
C PRO A 17 44.65 10.96 16.02
N ARG A 18 44.50 10.97 17.34
CA ARG A 18 43.21 10.89 18.03
C ARG A 18 42.49 12.24 17.88
N ASN A 19 42.38 12.73 16.64
CA ASN A 19 41.58 13.88 16.28
C ASN A 19 40.26 13.36 15.72
N SER A 20 39.50 12.75 16.60
CA SER A 20 38.06 12.68 16.47
C SER A 20 37.57 13.07 17.84
N THR A 21 37.33 14.36 18.05
CA THR A 21 36.28 14.76 18.98
C THR A 21 35.04 14.08 18.44
N GLU A 22 34.68 12.90 18.96
CA GLU A 22 33.40 12.29 18.64
C GLU A 22 32.37 13.32 19.08
N ILE A 23 31.82 14.05 18.11
CA ILE A 23 30.72 14.97 18.36
C ILE A 23 29.61 14.08 18.90
N GLN A 24 29.37 14.15 20.21
CA GLN A 24 28.28 13.43 20.84
C GLN A 24 27.01 13.86 20.11
N ARG A 25 26.40 12.91 19.39
CA ARG A 25 25.15 13.17 18.69
C ARG A 25 24.11 13.44 19.77
N VAL A 26 23.57 14.66 19.80
CA VAL A 26 22.50 15.03 20.71
C VAL A 26 21.26 14.25 20.27
N PHE A 27 20.73 13.43 21.17
CA PHE A 27 19.51 12.69 20.93
C PHE A 27 18.32 13.51 21.39
N THR A 28 17.30 13.60 20.53
CA THR A 28 15.99 14.13 20.90
C THR A 28 15.11 12.97 21.37
N LEU A 29 14.48 13.10 22.53
CA LEU A 29 13.49 12.15 23.03
C LEU A 29 12.11 12.53 22.49
N VAL A 30 11.60 11.73 21.55
CA VAL A 30 10.25 11.84 21.03
C VAL A 30 9.35 10.99 21.91
N ARG A 31 8.31 11.60 22.50
CA ARG A 31 7.41 10.91 23.42
C ARG A 31 6.02 11.53 23.45
N ALA A 32 5.03 10.75 23.84
CA ALA A 32 3.77 11.29 24.33
C ALA A 32 4.00 12.19 25.57
N ILE A 33 3.37 13.37 25.59
CA ILE A 33 3.44 14.33 26.70
C ILE A 33 2.23 14.14 27.61
N PRO A 34 2.39 13.69 28.87
CA PRO A 34 1.27 13.42 29.78
C PRO A 34 0.33 14.62 29.97
N GLU A 35 0.87 15.84 30.01
CA GLU A 35 0.09 17.09 30.16
C GLU A 35 -0.79 17.38 28.93
N ARG A 36 -0.49 16.77 27.78
CA ARG A 36 -1.22 16.92 26.51
C ARG A 36 -2.11 15.73 26.20
N LYS A 37 -2.54 14.97 27.21
CA LYS A 37 -3.44 13.83 27.03
C LYS A 37 -4.76 14.19 26.32
N HIS A 38 -5.23 15.44 26.45
CA HIS A 38 -6.42 15.92 25.73
C HIS A 38 -6.25 15.94 24.19
N LEU A 39 -5.00 15.90 23.69
CA LEU A 39 -4.65 15.81 22.27
C LEU A 39 -4.43 14.36 21.81
N GLU A 40 -4.68 13.36 22.67
CA GLU A 40 -4.50 11.95 22.34
C GLU A 40 -5.36 11.55 21.12
N ILE A 41 -4.75 10.82 20.19
CA ILE A 41 -5.45 10.20 19.06
C ILE A 41 -5.42 8.69 19.26
N THR A 42 -6.60 8.08 19.24
CA THR A 42 -6.81 6.63 19.27
C THR A 42 -7.35 6.13 17.93
N PHE A 43 -6.96 4.93 17.55
CA PHE A 43 -7.35 4.32 16.28
C PHE A 43 -7.50 2.80 16.41
N PRO A 44 -8.39 2.18 15.63
CA PRO A 44 -8.50 0.73 15.58
C PRO A 44 -7.31 0.12 14.84
N ARG A 45 -6.81 -1.02 15.33
CA ARG A 45 -5.85 -1.85 14.60
C ARG A 45 -6.63 -2.88 13.78
N VAL A 46 -6.46 -2.87 12.45
CA VAL A 46 -7.24 -3.69 11.52
C VAL A 46 -6.34 -4.74 10.87
N GLU A 47 -6.71 -6.01 11.00
CA GLU A 47 -5.99 -7.15 10.40
C GLU A 47 -6.55 -7.53 9.01
N GLY A 48 -7.81 -7.19 8.74
CA GLY A 48 -8.50 -7.55 7.51
C GLY A 48 -9.94 -7.07 7.48
N TYR A 49 -10.76 -7.70 6.63
CA TYR A 49 -12.15 -7.32 6.44
C TYR A 49 -13.06 -8.53 6.36
N VAL A 50 -14.29 -8.39 6.84
CA VAL A 50 -15.31 -9.43 6.73
C VAL A 50 -16.08 -9.23 5.43
N PHE A 51 -16.02 -10.23 4.55
CA PHE A 51 -16.90 -10.33 3.39
C PHE A 51 -18.01 -11.35 3.69
N ASP A 52 -19.23 -10.88 3.92
CA ASP A 52 -20.42 -11.72 4.03
C ASP A 52 -21.49 -11.27 3.03
N VAL A 53 -21.14 -11.30 1.74
CA VAL A 53 -22.10 -11.01 0.66
C VAL A 53 -23.10 -12.14 0.58
N ARG A 54 -24.39 -11.87 0.66
CA ARG A 54 -25.46 -12.88 0.55
C ARG A 54 -25.97 -13.02 -0.88
N GLN A 55 -26.29 -11.91 -1.53
CA GLN A 55 -27.01 -11.88 -2.80
C GLN A 55 -26.43 -10.88 -3.80
N ARG A 56 -26.02 -9.67 -3.40
CA ARG A 56 -25.60 -8.61 -4.33
C ARG A 56 -24.22 -8.02 -4.04
N VAL A 57 -23.43 -7.86 -5.10
CA VAL A 57 -22.11 -7.21 -5.06
C VAL A 57 -22.19 -5.88 -5.80
N ARG A 58 -21.55 -4.86 -5.24
CA ARG A 58 -21.31 -3.59 -5.91
C ARG A 58 -19.84 -3.50 -6.34
N LEU A 59 -19.62 -3.08 -7.58
CA LEU A 59 -18.28 -2.78 -8.11
C LEU A 59 -18.11 -1.27 -8.24
N HIS A 60 -17.11 -0.70 -7.57
CA HIS A 60 -16.73 0.70 -7.73
C HIS A 60 -15.71 0.86 -8.86
N LEU A 61 -16.15 0.66 -10.11
CA LEU A 61 -15.27 0.60 -11.29
C LEU A 61 -14.52 1.93 -11.55
N ASP A 62 -15.10 3.06 -11.15
CA ASP A 62 -14.50 4.39 -11.29
C ASP A 62 -13.26 4.58 -10.40
N GLU A 63 -13.16 3.83 -9.29
CA GLU A 63 -11.98 3.83 -8.42
C GLU A 63 -10.87 2.91 -8.97
N VAL A 64 -11.17 2.07 -9.98
CA VAL A 64 -10.22 1.09 -10.51
C VAL A 64 -9.45 1.65 -11.71
N ARG A 65 -8.11 1.61 -11.62
CA ARG A 65 -7.23 2.03 -12.72
C ARG A 65 -7.36 1.10 -13.92
N TYR A 66 -7.13 1.69 -15.10
CA TYR A 66 -6.81 0.95 -16.31
C TYR A 66 -5.65 -0.04 -16.13
N LEU A 67 -5.81 -1.28 -16.58
CA LEU A 67 -4.71 -2.22 -16.78
C LEU A 67 -4.05 -1.93 -18.12
N GLN A 68 -2.73 -1.83 -18.13
CA GLN A 68 -1.97 -1.72 -19.37
C GLN A 68 -1.28 -3.04 -19.66
N ILE A 69 -1.73 -3.71 -20.71
CA ILE A 69 -1.04 -4.87 -21.26
C ILE A 69 0.04 -4.35 -22.19
N ASP A 70 1.28 -4.52 -21.76
CA ASP A 70 2.45 -3.98 -22.43
C ASP A 70 3.51 -5.09 -22.61
N PRO A 71 3.62 -5.66 -23.83
CA PRO A 71 4.60 -6.69 -24.12
C PRO A 71 6.04 -6.16 -24.13
N THR A 72 6.28 -4.84 -24.21
CA THR A 72 7.64 -4.28 -24.29
C THR A 72 8.39 -4.35 -22.95
N LYS A 73 7.66 -4.50 -21.84
CA LYS A 73 8.23 -4.58 -20.49
C LYS A 73 8.86 -5.93 -20.16
N ALA A 74 8.62 -6.96 -20.97
CA ALA A 74 9.19 -8.28 -20.77
C ALA A 74 9.41 -8.99 -22.11
N PRO A 75 10.54 -9.70 -22.31
CA PRO A 75 10.79 -10.38 -23.57
C PRO A 75 9.64 -11.32 -23.94
N THR A 76 9.12 -11.17 -25.15
CA THR A 76 8.05 -12.00 -25.73
C THR A 76 8.60 -13.22 -26.48
N GLU A 77 9.88 -13.15 -26.86
CA GLU A 77 10.64 -14.23 -27.46
C GLU A 77 11.99 -14.40 -26.74
N VAL A 78 12.41 -15.65 -26.59
CA VAL A 78 13.73 -16.01 -26.10
C VAL A 78 14.29 -17.08 -27.02
N MET A 79 15.55 -16.90 -27.39
CA MET A 79 16.27 -17.91 -28.14
C MET A 79 16.97 -18.87 -27.19
N VAL A 80 16.71 -20.15 -27.37
CA VAL A 80 17.28 -21.21 -26.56
C VAL A 80 18.16 -22.11 -27.41
N LYS A 81 19.19 -22.65 -26.76
CA LYS A 81 20.11 -23.61 -27.37
C LYS A 81 20.44 -24.68 -26.34
N PRO A 82 20.45 -25.98 -26.72
CA PRO A 82 20.83 -27.03 -25.80
C PRO A 82 22.25 -26.79 -25.26
N ALA A 83 22.43 -26.97 -23.94
CA ALA A 83 23.74 -26.97 -23.32
C ALA A 83 24.47 -28.27 -23.66
N VAL A 84 25.20 -28.29 -24.78
CA VAL A 84 26.00 -29.45 -25.22
C VAL A 84 27.47 -29.24 -24.82
N GLY A 85 28.01 -30.19 -24.05
CA GLY A 85 29.40 -30.22 -23.61
C GLY A 85 29.73 -29.31 -22.41
N TYR A 86 31.01 -29.26 -22.04
CA TYR A 86 31.50 -28.37 -20.99
C TYR A 86 31.89 -27.01 -21.61
N ARG A 87 31.24 -25.94 -21.17
CA ARG A 87 31.56 -24.57 -21.61
C ARG A 87 32.12 -23.76 -20.45
N ILE A 88 33.19 -23.02 -20.72
CA ILE A 88 33.81 -22.09 -19.76
C ILE A 88 33.36 -20.68 -20.14
N GLY A 89 32.77 -19.94 -19.19
CA GLY A 89 32.33 -18.57 -19.39
C GLY A 89 30.81 -18.41 -19.41
N ARG A 90 30.34 -17.25 -19.90
CA ARG A 90 28.91 -16.95 -19.98
C ARG A 90 28.26 -17.77 -21.11
N PRO A 91 27.00 -18.23 -20.93
CA PRO A 91 26.26 -18.86 -22.01
C PRO A 91 26.19 -17.95 -23.25
N ASP A 92 26.61 -18.47 -24.41
CA ASP A 92 26.57 -17.79 -25.69
C ASP A 92 25.96 -18.68 -26.80
N ARG A 93 25.73 -18.08 -27.97
CA ARG A 93 25.16 -18.73 -29.15
C ARG A 93 26.19 -19.49 -30.00
N LEU A 94 27.48 -19.36 -29.70
CA LEU A 94 28.56 -19.79 -30.60
C LEU A 94 28.82 -21.30 -30.56
N GLY A 95 28.44 -21.99 -29.49
CA GLY A 95 28.66 -23.43 -29.40
C GLY A 95 27.69 -24.28 -30.26
N PRO A 96 27.97 -25.58 -30.43
CA PRO A 96 27.24 -26.46 -31.35
C PRO A 96 25.79 -26.74 -30.89
N GLY A 97 24.94 -27.18 -31.83
CA GLY A 97 23.54 -27.56 -31.60
C GLY A 97 22.55 -26.67 -32.34
N PRO A 98 21.29 -27.13 -32.54
CA PRO A 98 20.25 -26.34 -33.17
C PRO A 98 19.81 -25.21 -32.24
N GLU A 99 19.55 -24.03 -32.82
CA GLU A 99 18.88 -22.93 -32.12
C GLU A 99 17.37 -23.08 -32.25
N ALA A 100 16.63 -22.77 -31.20
CA ALA A 100 15.17 -22.70 -31.22
C ALA A 100 14.72 -21.35 -30.67
N VAL A 101 13.69 -20.78 -31.30
CA VAL A 101 13.01 -19.59 -30.79
C VAL A 101 11.79 -20.06 -30.01
N HIS A 102 11.71 -19.68 -28.75
CA HIS A 102 10.54 -19.88 -27.91
C HIS A 102 9.82 -18.54 -27.79
N ASP A 103 8.57 -18.48 -28.23
CA ASP A 103 7.70 -17.31 -28.13
C ASP A 103 6.44 -17.61 -27.30
N ARG A 104 5.55 -16.63 -27.17
CA ARG A 104 4.28 -16.77 -26.43
C ARG A 104 3.12 -17.28 -27.28
N ASN A 105 3.30 -17.52 -28.58
CA ASN A 105 2.19 -17.88 -29.47
C ASN A 105 1.51 -19.21 -29.11
N PRO A 106 2.24 -20.29 -28.74
CA PRO A 106 1.61 -21.52 -28.25
C PRO A 106 0.71 -21.27 -27.03
N PHE A 107 1.15 -20.42 -26.10
CA PHE A 107 0.39 -20.05 -24.91
C PHE A 107 -0.92 -19.33 -25.28
N HIS A 108 -0.87 -18.36 -26.20
CA HIS A 108 -2.05 -17.64 -26.67
C HIS A 108 -3.05 -18.53 -27.43
N ARG A 109 -2.59 -19.62 -28.07
CA ARG A 109 -3.49 -20.57 -28.75
C ARG A 109 -4.18 -21.53 -27.79
N GLU A 110 -3.48 -21.92 -26.72
CA GLU A 110 -4.02 -22.81 -25.70
C GLU A 110 -4.99 -22.09 -24.76
N LYS A 111 -4.62 -20.88 -24.31
CA LYS A 111 -5.44 -20.07 -23.42
C LYS A 111 -6.56 -19.39 -24.21
N ARG A 112 -7.78 -19.46 -23.67
CA ARG A 112 -8.95 -18.76 -24.19
C ARG A 112 -9.32 -17.66 -23.22
N LEU A 113 -9.57 -16.46 -23.73
CA LEU A 113 -9.97 -15.31 -22.92
C LEU A 113 -11.15 -15.66 -21.98
N GLN A 114 -12.18 -16.31 -22.51
CA GLN A 114 -13.34 -16.73 -21.72
C GLN A 114 -12.96 -17.66 -20.55
N ALA A 115 -12.04 -18.60 -20.77
CA ALA A 115 -11.56 -19.49 -19.71
C ALA A 115 -10.82 -18.69 -18.63
N THR A 116 -9.95 -17.76 -19.04
CA THR A 116 -9.24 -16.87 -18.12
C THR A 116 -10.19 -16.01 -17.29
N VAL A 117 -11.21 -15.41 -17.93
CA VAL A 117 -12.23 -14.61 -17.26
C VAL A 117 -13.00 -15.45 -16.24
N TYR A 118 -13.39 -16.68 -16.59
CA TYR A 118 -14.05 -17.61 -15.67
C TYR A 118 -13.15 -17.95 -14.47
N GLU A 119 -11.86 -18.20 -14.70
CA GLU A 119 -10.90 -18.46 -13.63
C GLU A 119 -10.75 -17.26 -12.68
N ILE A 120 -10.68 -16.03 -13.21
CA ILE A 120 -10.63 -14.79 -12.41
C ILE A 120 -11.91 -14.64 -11.58
N ALA A 121 -13.07 -14.82 -12.21
CA ALA A 121 -14.36 -14.70 -11.53
C ALA A 121 -14.53 -15.76 -10.43
N ALA A 122 -14.05 -16.99 -10.66
CA ALA A 122 -14.08 -18.07 -9.68
C ALA A 122 -13.18 -17.75 -8.48
N GLU A 123 -11.99 -17.17 -8.73
CA GLU A 123 -11.09 -16.73 -7.67
C GLU A 123 -11.69 -15.60 -6.84
N LEU A 124 -12.25 -14.56 -7.49
CA LEU A 124 -12.92 -13.44 -6.81
C LEU A 124 -14.11 -13.91 -5.98
N THR A 125 -14.97 -14.77 -6.55
CA THR A 125 -16.13 -15.33 -5.84
C THR A 125 -15.69 -16.10 -4.58
N ARG A 126 -14.57 -16.82 -4.65
CA ARG A 126 -13.99 -17.51 -3.48
C ARG A 126 -13.50 -16.52 -2.42
N ARG A 127 -12.90 -15.39 -2.82
CA ARG A 127 -12.45 -14.34 -1.89
C ARG A 127 -13.63 -13.61 -1.22
N LEU A 128 -14.73 -13.40 -1.93
CA LEU A 128 -15.95 -12.80 -1.36
C LEU A 128 -16.72 -13.73 -0.40
N LYS A 129 -16.44 -15.04 -0.46
CA LYS A 129 -17.07 -16.08 0.37
C LYS A 129 -16.02 -16.83 1.20
N GLU A 130 -15.31 -16.10 2.06
CA GLU A 130 -14.29 -16.67 2.97
C GLU A 130 -14.88 -17.76 3.89
N ARG A 131 -16.16 -17.65 4.27
CA ARG A 131 -16.86 -18.69 5.05
C ARG A 131 -17.31 -19.84 4.14
N ARG A 132 -16.59 -20.96 4.26
CA ARG A 132 -16.83 -22.21 3.50
C ARG A 132 -18.21 -22.85 3.70
N GLU A 133 -19.05 -22.36 4.59
CA GLU A 133 -20.30 -23.04 4.96
C GLU A 133 -21.51 -22.62 4.10
N ASP A 134 -21.43 -21.50 3.38
CA ASP A 134 -22.56 -20.99 2.58
C ASP A 134 -22.31 -21.10 1.07
N TRP A 135 -22.29 -22.34 0.57
CA TRP A 135 -22.21 -22.64 -0.86
C TRP A 135 -23.46 -22.22 -1.64
N GLY A 136 -24.57 -21.99 -0.92
CA GLY A 136 -25.85 -21.58 -1.49
C GLY A 136 -25.74 -20.27 -2.25
N ALA A 137 -25.04 -19.25 -1.76
CA ALA A 137 -25.00 -17.95 -2.44
C ALA A 137 -24.06 -17.88 -3.67
N ARG A 138 -23.17 -18.86 -3.90
CA ARG A 138 -22.18 -18.78 -4.98
C ARG A 138 -22.80 -18.73 -6.38
N HIS A 139 -23.89 -19.46 -6.61
CA HIS A 139 -24.56 -19.45 -7.91
C HIS A 139 -25.25 -18.11 -8.21
N ILE A 140 -25.51 -17.29 -7.19
CA ILE A 140 -26.07 -15.94 -7.31
C ILE A 140 -24.95 -14.91 -7.52
N ILE A 141 -23.86 -15.03 -6.78
CA ILE A 141 -22.74 -14.09 -6.80
C ILE A 141 -21.87 -14.27 -8.04
N PHE A 142 -21.60 -15.52 -8.45
CA PHE A 142 -20.66 -15.80 -9.54
C PHE A 142 -21.03 -15.11 -10.86
N PRO A 143 -22.30 -15.12 -11.33
CA PRO A 143 -22.68 -14.38 -12.54
C PRO A 143 -22.39 -12.87 -12.43
N GLN A 144 -22.69 -12.25 -11.28
CA GLN A 144 -22.41 -10.81 -11.07
C GLN A 144 -20.92 -10.51 -11.10
N VAL A 145 -20.11 -11.38 -10.48
CA VAL A 145 -18.64 -11.25 -10.49
C VAL A 145 -18.10 -11.47 -11.90
N LEU A 146 -18.65 -12.42 -12.65
CA LEU A 146 -18.28 -12.68 -14.03
C LEU A 146 -18.56 -11.47 -14.93
N ASP A 147 -19.74 -10.86 -14.79
CA ASP A 147 -20.13 -9.65 -15.52
C ASP A 147 -19.21 -8.47 -15.15
N ALA A 148 -18.88 -8.33 -13.86
CA ALA A 148 -17.93 -7.31 -13.39
C ALA A 148 -16.52 -7.49 -13.96
N VAL A 149 -16.04 -8.73 -14.11
CA VAL A 149 -14.74 -8.99 -14.75
C VAL A 149 -14.80 -8.59 -16.22
N TRP A 150 -15.87 -8.94 -16.95
CA TRP A 150 -16.06 -8.50 -18.34
C TRP A 150 -16.10 -6.99 -18.47
N GLN A 151 -16.89 -6.32 -17.63
CA GLN A 151 -17.00 -4.87 -17.60
C GLN A 151 -15.62 -4.22 -17.38
N TYR A 152 -14.82 -4.76 -16.47
CA TYR A 152 -13.46 -4.28 -16.25
C TYR A 152 -12.56 -4.50 -17.49
N LEU A 153 -12.64 -5.65 -18.14
CA LEU A 153 -11.88 -5.92 -19.37
C LEU A 153 -12.26 -4.97 -20.51
N GLU A 154 -13.54 -4.65 -20.65
CA GLU A 154 -14.02 -3.77 -21.72
C GLU A 154 -13.72 -2.29 -21.46
N GLU A 155 -13.93 -1.83 -20.23
CA GLU A 155 -13.86 -0.40 -19.91
C GLU A 155 -12.52 0.06 -19.35
N ARG A 156 -11.72 -0.87 -18.81
CA ARG A 156 -10.51 -0.55 -18.03
C ARG A 156 -9.30 -1.37 -18.45
N VAL A 157 -9.31 -2.15 -19.54
CA VAL A 157 -8.07 -2.77 -20.06
C VAL A 157 -7.65 -2.11 -21.36
N VAL A 158 -6.39 -1.65 -21.38
CA VAL A 158 -5.76 -1.02 -22.54
C VAL A 158 -4.59 -1.88 -22.97
N VAL A 159 -4.62 -2.30 -24.23
CA VAL A 159 -3.50 -2.98 -24.87
C VAL A 159 -2.63 -1.92 -25.54
N VAL A 160 -1.35 -1.83 -25.14
CA VAL A 160 -0.44 -0.78 -25.60
C VAL A 160 -0.09 -0.96 -27.08
N GLU A 161 0.14 -2.21 -27.49
CA GLU A 161 0.44 -2.57 -28.88
C GLU A 161 -0.77 -3.27 -29.53
N ARG A 162 -1.20 -2.78 -30.70
CA ARG A 162 -2.42 -3.26 -31.37
C ARG A 162 -2.44 -4.75 -31.70
N ASP A 163 -1.28 -5.33 -31.97
CA ASP A 163 -1.16 -6.74 -32.37
C ASP A 163 -0.99 -7.70 -31.17
N THR A 164 -1.00 -7.17 -29.95
CA THR A 164 -0.89 -8.00 -28.74
C THR A 164 -2.22 -8.71 -28.47
N PRO A 165 -2.23 -10.06 -28.39
CA PRO A 165 -3.44 -10.81 -28.08
C PRO A 165 -3.94 -10.49 -26.67
N LEU A 166 -5.26 -10.37 -26.51
CA LEU A 166 -5.88 -10.11 -25.20
C LEU A 166 -5.70 -11.30 -24.24
N GLU A 167 -5.41 -12.49 -24.77
CA GLU A 167 -5.02 -13.69 -24.05
C GLU A 167 -3.77 -13.52 -23.17
N GLU A 168 -2.98 -12.45 -23.36
CA GLU A 168 -1.91 -12.05 -22.44
C GLU A 168 -2.43 -11.89 -21.00
N ILE A 169 -3.70 -11.55 -20.79
CA ILE A 169 -4.34 -11.51 -19.46
C ILE A 169 -4.19 -12.84 -18.69
N ALA A 170 -4.08 -13.97 -19.40
CA ALA A 170 -3.88 -15.28 -18.80
C ALA A 170 -2.53 -15.43 -18.10
N LEU A 171 -1.56 -14.55 -18.37
CA LEU A 171 -0.32 -14.51 -17.62
C LEU A 171 -0.61 -14.17 -16.16
N LEU A 172 0.07 -14.90 -15.26
CA LEU A 172 -0.14 -14.79 -13.82
C LEU A 172 -0.05 -13.34 -13.32
N LYS A 173 0.90 -12.56 -13.85
CA LYS A 173 1.08 -11.14 -13.51
C LYS A 173 -0.20 -10.33 -13.70
N TYR A 174 -0.79 -10.36 -14.90
CA TYR A 174 -2.00 -9.60 -15.21
C TYR A 174 -3.22 -10.18 -14.51
N LYS A 175 -3.32 -11.52 -14.44
CA LYS A 175 -4.39 -12.19 -13.73
C LYS A 175 -4.45 -11.79 -12.24
N GLN A 176 -3.31 -11.81 -11.55
CA GLN A 176 -3.20 -11.38 -10.15
C GLN A 176 -3.56 -9.91 -9.97
N GLU A 177 -3.03 -9.05 -10.83
CA GLU A 177 -3.31 -7.61 -10.78
C GLU A 177 -4.81 -7.31 -10.96
N ILE A 178 -5.51 -8.02 -11.86
CA ILE A 178 -6.96 -7.91 -12.03
C ILE A 178 -7.69 -8.38 -10.77
N VAL A 179 -7.32 -9.55 -10.23
CA VAL A 179 -7.96 -10.11 -9.04
C VAL A 179 -7.78 -9.17 -7.84
N GLU A 180 -6.59 -8.62 -7.63
CA GLU A 180 -6.29 -7.68 -6.55
C GLU A 180 -7.13 -6.41 -6.67
N ARG A 181 -7.14 -5.79 -7.86
CA ARG A 181 -7.90 -4.58 -8.15
C ARG A 181 -9.40 -4.77 -7.92
N LEU A 182 -9.96 -5.84 -8.46
CA LEU A 182 -11.38 -6.14 -8.32
C LEU A 182 -11.73 -6.55 -6.88
N THR A 183 -10.86 -7.27 -6.17
CA THR A 183 -11.06 -7.59 -4.74
C THR A 183 -11.10 -6.32 -3.88
N ALA A 184 -10.29 -5.31 -4.23
CA ALA A 184 -10.24 -4.05 -3.50
C ALA A 184 -11.47 -3.16 -3.79
N ALA A 185 -12.01 -3.24 -5.01
CA ALA A 185 -13.13 -2.41 -5.48
C ALA A 185 -14.52 -3.05 -5.35
N MET A 186 -14.60 -4.36 -5.11
CA MET A 186 -15.86 -5.07 -4.87
C MET A 186 -16.23 -5.07 -3.38
N GLU A 187 -17.48 -4.75 -3.08
CA GLU A 187 -18.03 -4.79 -1.72
C GLU A 187 -19.50 -5.26 -1.71
N PRO A 188 -20.04 -5.69 -0.55
CA PRO A 188 -21.46 -5.99 -0.42
C PRO A 188 -22.31 -4.75 -0.74
N ASP A 189 -23.39 -4.92 -1.50
CA ASP A 189 -24.28 -3.83 -1.89
C ASP A 189 -25.26 -3.46 -0.77
N THR A 190 -24.87 -2.50 0.07
CA THR A 190 -25.67 -2.04 1.22
C THR A 190 -26.99 -1.40 0.81
N GLU A 191 -27.07 -0.77 -0.36
CA GLU A 191 -28.32 -0.19 -0.89
C GLU A 191 -29.34 -1.29 -1.24
N ALA A 192 -28.86 -2.48 -1.61
CA ALA A 192 -29.68 -3.65 -1.84
C ALA A 192 -29.99 -4.48 -0.58
N GLY A 193 -29.59 -4.02 0.61
CA GLY A 193 -29.86 -4.68 1.88
C GLY A 193 -28.80 -5.71 2.32
N GLU A 194 -27.62 -5.72 1.71
CA GLU A 194 -26.49 -6.52 2.19
C GLU A 194 -25.89 -5.98 3.48
N PRO A 195 -25.31 -6.83 4.34
CA PRO A 195 -24.54 -6.36 5.48
C PRO A 195 -23.31 -5.56 5.00
N PRO A 196 -22.99 -4.42 5.63
CA PRO A 196 -21.88 -3.60 5.20
C PRO A 196 -20.53 -4.32 5.36
N LEU A 197 -19.53 -3.86 4.60
CA LEU A 197 -18.13 -4.22 4.84
C LEU A 197 -17.73 -3.82 6.26
N LEU A 198 -17.25 -4.79 7.06
CA LEU A 198 -16.79 -4.55 8.42
C LEU A 198 -15.29 -4.89 8.58
N PRO A 199 -14.56 -4.16 9.44
CA PRO A 199 -13.17 -4.44 9.74
C PRO A 199 -13.04 -5.68 10.64
N VAL A 200 -11.97 -6.45 10.46
CA VAL A 200 -11.51 -7.44 11.44
C VAL A 200 -10.49 -6.74 12.34
N ILE A 201 -10.89 -6.47 13.57
CA ILE A 201 -10.06 -5.79 14.57
C ILE A 201 -9.05 -6.76 15.19
N GLU A 202 -7.81 -6.31 15.40
CA GLU A 202 -6.76 -7.09 16.08
C GLU A 202 -7.24 -7.55 17.46
N ARG A 203 -7.14 -8.85 17.73
CA ARG A 203 -7.72 -9.46 18.95
C ARG A 203 -7.05 -9.00 20.24
N PHE A 204 -5.73 -8.83 20.22
CA PHE A 204 -4.94 -8.60 21.43
C PHE A 204 -4.64 -7.12 21.70
N ARG A 205 -4.63 -6.29 20.66
CA ARG A 205 -4.39 -4.84 20.74
C ARG A 205 -5.40 -4.09 19.85
N PRO A 206 -6.70 -4.15 20.17
CA PRO A 206 -7.74 -3.63 19.28
C PRO A 206 -7.64 -2.12 19.02
N ILE A 207 -7.10 -1.38 19.99
CA ILE A 207 -6.97 0.08 19.94
C ILE A 207 -5.49 0.42 20.09
N GLY A 208 -4.95 1.16 19.12
CA GLY A 208 -3.67 1.85 19.24
C GLY A 208 -3.86 3.29 19.69
N SER A 209 -2.83 3.83 20.33
CA SER A 209 -2.83 5.23 20.77
C SER A 209 -1.49 5.91 20.60
N THR A 210 -1.54 7.22 20.32
CA THR A 210 -0.40 8.13 20.44
C THR A 210 0.29 8.12 21.81
N SER A 211 -0.36 7.64 22.88
CA SER A 211 0.27 7.48 24.20
C SER A 211 1.39 6.44 24.23
N GLU A 212 1.44 5.53 23.26
CA GLU A 212 2.45 4.47 23.17
C GLU A 212 3.80 4.95 22.59
N VAL A 213 3.84 6.17 22.03
CA VAL A 213 5.04 6.69 21.35
C VAL A 213 6.13 7.06 22.35
N LEU A 214 7.28 6.38 22.24
CA LEU A 214 8.49 6.67 23.01
C LEU A 214 9.73 6.16 22.27
N PHE A 215 10.54 7.07 21.72
CA PHE A 215 11.80 6.72 21.07
C PHE A 215 12.82 7.87 21.08
N ARG A 216 14.07 7.55 20.78
CA ARG A 216 15.16 8.53 20.65
C ARG A 216 15.60 8.61 19.21
N THR A 217 15.88 9.82 18.75
CA THR A 217 16.39 10.05 17.39
C THR A 217 17.50 11.10 17.38
N VAL A 218 18.42 10.98 16.42
CA VAL A 218 19.44 12.00 16.10
C VAL A 218 19.02 12.85 14.90
N ARG A 219 17.87 12.53 14.28
CA ARG A 219 17.31 13.28 13.16
C ARG A 219 16.79 14.63 13.65
N LEU A 220 16.73 15.60 12.73
CA LEU A 220 16.17 16.91 13.02
C LEU A 220 14.71 16.74 13.44
N CYS A 221 14.33 17.45 14.49
CA CYS A 221 12.99 17.40 15.05
C CYS A 221 12.44 18.83 15.14
N LYS A 222 11.13 18.96 14.99
CA LYS A 222 10.39 20.18 15.27
C LYS A 222 9.45 19.94 16.43
N ASP A 223 9.42 20.87 17.37
CA ASP A 223 8.46 20.88 18.47
C ASP A 223 7.03 21.08 17.99
N THR A 224 6.09 20.56 18.78
CA THR A 224 4.65 20.62 18.49
C THR A 224 3.90 21.34 19.59
N THR A 225 2.74 21.89 19.25
CA THR A 225 1.76 22.42 20.22
C THR A 225 0.41 21.71 20.11
N LYS A 226 -0.08 21.47 18.89
CA LYS A 226 -1.31 20.70 18.61
C LYS A 226 -1.06 19.19 18.48
N SER A 227 -0.06 18.64 19.15
CA SER A 227 0.18 17.19 19.17
C SER A 227 0.40 16.67 20.58
N HIS A 228 -0.12 15.46 20.82
CA HIS A 228 0.21 14.68 22.01
C HIS A 228 1.69 14.25 22.02
N ILE A 229 2.28 14.06 20.83
CA ILE A 229 3.69 13.68 20.65
C ILE A 229 4.55 14.93 20.66
N SER A 230 5.63 14.91 21.43
CA SER A 230 6.48 16.07 21.70
C SER A 230 7.11 16.73 20.47
N HIS A 231 7.47 15.93 19.47
CA HIS A 231 8.15 16.41 18.28
C HIS A 231 7.72 15.64 17.03
N VAL A 232 7.79 16.31 15.89
CA VAL A 232 7.76 15.69 14.57
C VAL A 232 9.19 15.52 14.08
N VAL A 233 9.57 14.30 13.74
CA VAL A 233 10.85 14.01 13.07
C VAL A 233 10.78 14.57 11.65
N LEU A 234 11.84 15.21 11.17
CA LEU A 234 11.91 15.80 9.84
C LEU A 234 12.86 14.99 8.96
N ASP A 235 12.31 14.25 8.00
CA ASP A 235 13.11 13.47 7.04
C ASP A 235 13.36 14.25 5.75
N SER A 236 12.49 15.19 5.40
CA SER A 236 12.60 16.09 4.26
C SER A 236 12.05 17.48 4.60
N THR A 237 12.07 18.37 3.61
CA THR A 237 11.46 19.70 3.73
C THR A 237 9.93 19.64 3.74
N TRP A 238 9.33 18.55 3.26
CA TRP A 238 7.89 18.38 3.16
C TRP A 238 7.25 18.22 4.54
N GLU A 239 7.78 17.34 5.40
CA GLU A 239 7.23 17.09 6.74
C GLU A 239 7.27 18.34 7.60
N ARG A 240 8.30 19.18 7.41
CA ARG A 240 8.39 20.47 8.09
C ARG A 240 7.24 21.38 7.67
N SER A 241 7.03 21.54 6.37
CA SER A 241 5.95 22.36 5.82
C SER A 241 4.56 21.87 6.26
N VAL A 242 4.34 20.56 6.25
CA VAL A 242 3.06 19.95 6.66
C VAL A 242 2.82 20.19 8.15
N ALA A 243 3.82 19.90 9.00
CA ALA A 243 3.71 20.15 10.44
C ALA A 243 3.56 21.64 10.77
N ASP A 244 4.23 22.54 10.04
CA ASP A 244 4.03 23.99 10.15
C ASP A 244 2.58 24.37 9.85
N GLN A 245 1.98 23.85 8.77
CA GLN A 245 0.61 24.17 8.41
C GLN A 245 -0.42 23.60 9.40
N LEU A 246 -0.28 22.35 9.83
CA LEU A 246 -1.20 21.72 10.78
C LEU A 246 -1.27 22.47 12.12
N GLU A 247 -0.18 23.08 12.57
CA GLU A 247 -0.18 23.93 13.77
C GLU A 247 -1.04 25.19 13.60
N HIS A 248 -1.15 25.74 12.38
CA HIS A 248 -1.84 27.00 12.10
C HIS A 248 -3.31 26.84 11.67
N ILE A 249 -3.74 25.66 11.21
CA ILE A 249 -5.12 25.42 10.77
C ILE A 249 -6.07 25.43 11.98
N PRO A 250 -7.07 26.32 12.06
CA PRO A 250 -7.96 26.44 13.21
C PRO A 250 -8.78 25.18 13.52
N GLU A 251 -9.19 24.44 12.48
CA GLU A 251 -10.02 23.25 12.56
C GLU A 251 -9.26 22.04 13.09
N VAL A 252 -7.92 22.06 13.05
CA VAL A 252 -7.08 21.00 13.63
C VAL A 252 -7.08 21.12 15.15
N ILE A 253 -7.67 20.12 15.81
CA ILE A 253 -7.65 19.96 17.26
C ILE A 253 -6.32 19.31 17.67
N ALA A 254 -5.97 18.20 17.03
CA ALA A 254 -4.74 17.48 17.29
C ALA A 254 -4.22 16.80 16.01
N TYR A 255 -2.91 16.60 15.91
CA TYR A 255 -2.32 15.78 14.85
C TYR A 255 -1.17 14.92 15.38
N ALA A 256 -0.87 13.83 14.68
CA ALA A 256 0.26 12.96 14.96
C ALA A 256 0.87 12.48 13.65
N ARG A 257 2.20 12.59 13.52
CA ARG A 257 2.92 11.87 12.48
C ARG A 257 2.94 10.39 12.85
N ASN A 258 2.71 9.51 11.88
CA ASN A 258 2.73 8.06 12.07
C ASN A 258 4.17 7.51 12.14
N ASP A 259 4.95 8.02 13.09
CA ASP A 259 6.32 7.60 13.34
C ASP A 259 6.37 6.80 14.66
N HIS A 260 6.69 5.51 14.56
CA HIS A 260 6.62 4.55 15.68
C HIS A 260 5.24 4.44 16.35
N LEU A 261 4.19 4.93 15.69
CA LEU A 261 2.80 4.85 16.17
C LEU A 261 2.15 3.50 15.85
N ASP A 262 2.68 2.78 14.86
CA ASP A 262 2.21 1.46 14.42
C ASP A 262 0.76 1.48 13.88
N PHE A 263 0.34 2.61 13.31
CA PHE A 263 -0.90 2.68 12.55
C PHE A 263 -0.66 2.16 11.13
N THR A 264 -1.26 1.00 10.82
CA THR A 264 -1.09 0.32 9.54
C THR A 264 -2.44 -0.01 8.91
N ILE A 265 -2.49 -0.01 7.58
CA ILE A 265 -3.64 -0.38 6.77
C ILE A 265 -3.25 -1.61 5.94
N PRO A 266 -3.93 -2.76 6.10
CA PRO A 266 -3.61 -3.96 5.35
C PRO A 266 -4.02 -3.82 3.89
N TYR A 267 -3.13 -4.22 2.97
CA TYR A 267 -3.42 -4.31 1.53
C TYR A 267 -2.70 -5.50 0.87
N GLU A 268 -3.11 -5.87 -0.33
CA GLU A 268 -2.47 -6.92 -1.13
C GLU A 268 -1.82 -6.28 -2.38
N TRP A 269 -0.62 -6.74 -2.73
CA TRP A 269 0.10 -6.32 -3.92
C TRP A 269 0.98 -7.46 -4.43
N GLU A 270 0.86 -7.81 -5.70
CA GLU A 270 1.62 -8.91 -6.34
C GLU A 270 1.46 -10.25 -5.59
N GLY A 271 0.25 -10.52 -5.10
CA GLY A 271 -0.13 -11.72 -4.35
C GLY A 271 0.40 -11.78 -2.91
N ILE A 272 1.01 -10.70 -2.41
CA ILE A 272 1.61 -10.63 -1.08
C ILE A 272 0.84 -9.61 -0.23
N ARG A 273 0.63 -9.95 1.05
CA ARG A 273 0.05 -9.02 2.02
C ARG A 273 1.11 -8.02 2.49
N HIS A 274 0.73 -6.76 2.46
CA HIS A 274 1.56 -5.63 2.87
C HIS A 274 0.82 -4.75 3.88
N GLU A 275 1.60 -3.95 4.59
CA GLU A 275 1.11 -2.91 5.51
C GLU A 275 1.45 -1.54 4.94
N TYR A 276 0.42 -0.73 4.71
CA TYR A 276 0.57 0.67 4.36
C TYR A 276 0.59 1.51 5.65
N ARG A 277 1.57 2.39 5.79
CA ARG A 277 1.69 3.35 6.90
C ARG A 277 1.46 4.76 6.36
N PRO A 278 0.27 5.35 6.54
CA PRO A 278 0.00 6.72 6.13
C PRO A 278 0.84 7.73 6.92
N ASP A 279 1.09 8.92 6.37
CA ASP A 279 1.98 9.90 7.02
C ASP A 279 1.43 10.50 8.33
N TYR A 280 0.16 10.92 8.36
CA TYR A 280 -0.42 11.64 9.48
C TYR A 280 -1.82 11.16 9.86
N LEU A 281 -2.10 11.22 11.16
CA LEU A 281 -3.43 11.16 11.75
C LEU A 281 -3.80 12.52 12.32
N ILE A 282 -5.01 12.99 12.04
CA ILE A 282 -5.48 14.31 12.42
C ILE A 282 -6.86 14.19 13.06
N ARG A 283 -7.06 14.83 14.22
CA ARG A 283 -8.38 15.11 14.80
C ARG A 283 -8.79 16.52 14.38
N LEU A 284 -9.91 16.61 13.67
CA LEU A 284 -10.49 17.84 13.16
C LEU A 284 -11.81 18.15 13.88
N ARG A 285 -12.14 19.43 13.93
CA ARG A 285 -13.48 19.92 14.26
C ARG A 285 -14.26 20.12 12.95
N GLY A 286 -15.34 19.38 12.76
CA GLY A 286 -16.31 19.60 11.67
C GLY A 286 -17.07 20.92 11.83
N ALA A 287 -17.76 21.40 10.80
CA ALA A 287 -18.48 22.68 10.89
C ALA A 287 -19.70 22.61 11.83
N ASP A 288 -20.30 21.42 12.01
CA ASP A 288 -21.31 21.09 13.03
C ASP A 288 -20.75 21.01 14.46
N GLY A 289 -19.43 21.16 14.61
CA GLY A 289 -18.71 21.09 15.88
C GLY A 289 -18.34 19.68 16.34
N GLN A 290 -18.72 18.63 15.61
CA GLN A 290 -18.35 17.25 15.93
C GLN A 290 -16.89 16.99 15.61
N GLU A 291 -16.28 16.07 16.37
CA GLU A 291 -14.91 15.64 16.08
C GLU A 291 -14.88 14.55 15.02
N VAL A 292 -14.00 14.72 14.04
CA VAL A 292 -13.73 13.71 13.03
C VAL A 292 -12.23 13.44 12.92
N LYS A 293 -11.89 12.26 12.41
CA LYS A 293 -10.51 11.84 12.21
C LYS A 293 -10.19 11.82 10.73
N LEU A 294 -9.01 12.29 10.38
CA LEU A 294 -8.50 12.33 9.02
C LEU A 294 -7.15 11.60 8.97
N ILE A 295 -7.04 10.69 8.02
CA ILE A 295 -5.78 10.11 7.59
C ILE A 295 -5.28 10.97 6.41
N LEU A 296 -4.08 11.53 6.55
CA LEU A 296 -3.46 12.36 5.52
C LEU A 296 -2.19 11.68 5.01
N GLU A 297 -2.14 11.48 3.69
CA GLU A 297 -0.94 11.06 2.95
C GLU A 297 -0.39 12.26 2.18
N VAL A 298 0.91 12.52 2.25
CA VAL A 298 1.54 13.64 1.53
C VAL A 298 2.52 13.09 0.50
N LYS A 299 2.15 13.18 -0.78
CA LYS A 299 2.94 12.52 -1.84
C LYS A 299 2.94 13.28 -3.16
N GLY A 300 4.13 13.55 -3.69
CA GLY A 300 4.29 14.23 -4.97
C GLY A 300 4.02 13.35 -6.19
N PHE A 301 4.89 12.38 -6.43
CA PHE A 301 4.77 11.48 -7.57
C PHE A 301 4.02 10.21 -7.19
N GLU A 302 3.02 9.86 -8.00
CA GLU A 302 2.16 8.70 -7.77
C GLU A 302 2.64 7.51 -8.60
N THR A 303 2.93 6.40 -7.93
CA THR A 303 3.21 5.12 -8.59
C THR A 303 1.97 4.21 -8.56
N GLU A 304 2.02 3.08 -9.27
CA GLU A 304 0.92 2.10 -9.23
C GLU A 304 0.69 1.56 -7.82
N GLN A 305 1.76 1.26 -7.09
CA GLN A 305 1.66 0.77 -5.72
C GLN A 305 0.99 1.80 -4.78
N ASP A 306 1.15 3.10 -5.05
CA ASP A 306 0.57 4.14 -4.22
C ASP A 306 -0.95 4.25 -4.37
N ARG A 307 -1.46 3.96 -5.56
CA ARG A 307 -2.90 3.91 -5.79
C ARG A 307 -3.54 2.74 -5.04
N GLN A 308 -2.86 1.60 -4.96
CA GLN A 308 -3.35 0.48 -4.16
C GLN A 308 -3.39 0.82 -2.67
N LYS A 309 -2.42 1.60 -2.17
CA LYS A 309 -2.47 2.15 -0.81
C LYS A 309 -3.67 3.07 -0.62
N GLU A 310 -3.94 3.95 -1.59
CA GLU A 310 -5.12 4.83 -1.55
C GLU A 310 -6.44 4.05 -1.56
N VAL A 311 -6.62 3.08 -2.46
CA VAL A 311 -7.83 2.23 -2.50
C VAL A 311 -7.99 1.47 -1.19
N ALA A 312 -6.90 0.91 -0.65
CA ALA A 312 -6.92 0.23 0.64
C ALA A 312 -7.31 1.18 1.78
N ALA A 313 -6.82 2.43 1.78
CA ALA A 313 -7.16 3.42 2.79
C ALA A 313 -8.62 3.90 2.70
N ARG A 314 -9.14 4.13 1.49
CA ARG A 314 -10.56 4.45 1.28
C ARG A 314 -11.44 3.30 1.78
N ARG A 315 -11.08 2.07 1.44
CA ARG A 315 -11.77 0.86 1.93
C ARG A 315 -11.71 0.73 3.45
N TRP A 316 -10.56 1.00 4.06
CA TRP A 316 -10.40 1.03 5.51
C TRP A 316 -11.36 2.04 6.14
N VAL A 317 -11.40 3.27 5.61
CA VAL A 317 -12.30 4.33 6.10
C VAL A 317 -13.76 3.92 5.99
N ARG A 318 -14.19 3.35 4.85
CA ARG A 318 -15.57 2.84 4.69
C ARG A 318 -15.90 1.78 5.75
N ALA A 319 -15.03 0.79 5.93
CA ALA A 319 -15.24 -0.28 6.90
C ALA A 319 -15.32 0.24 8.34
N ILE A 320 -14.41 1.14 8.75
CA ILE A 320 -14.43 1.74 10.09
C ILE A 320 -15.69 2.58 10.31
N ASN A 321 -16.10 3.37 9.31
CA ASN A 321 -17.30 4.20 9.40
C ASN A 321 -18.58 3.34 9.48
N HIS A 322 -18.64 2.20 8.78
CA HIS A 322 -19.74 1.26 8.91
C HIS A 322 -19.79 0.58 10.29
N HIS A 323 -18.63 0.30 10.89
CA HIS A 323 -18.54 -0.24 12.25
C HIS A 323 -19.05 0.77 13.31
N GLY A 324 -18.85 2.07 13.10
CA GLY A 324 -19.43 3.15 13.90
C GLY A 324 -18.80 3.42 15.26
N GLU A 325 -18.17 2.42 15.90
CA GLU A 325 -17.60 2.57 17.26
C GLU A 325 -16.34 3.44 17.34
N PHE A 326 -15.63 3.68 16.24
CA PHE A 326 -14.32 4.38 16.23
C PHE A 326 -14.40 5.85 15.81
N GLY A 327 -15.61 6.41 15.77
CA GLY A 327 -15.90 7.75 15.26
C GLY A 327 -15.91 7.81 13.73
N ARG A 328 -16.06 9.02 13.18
CA ARG A 328 -16.01 9.26 11.73
C ARG A 328 -14.59 9.48 11.24
N TRP A 329 -14.24 8.80 10.15
CA TRP A 329 -12.94 8.84 9.51
C TRP A 329 -13.02 9.32 8.07
N PHE A 330 -11.95 9.98 7.61
CA PHE A 330 -11.73 10.43 6.24
C PHE A 330 -10.31 10.10 5.81
N TYR A 331 -10.10 10.02 4.50
CA TYR A 331 -8.79 9.83 3.87
C TYR A 331 -8.57 10.92 2.82
N VAL A 332 -7.42 11.60 2.89
CA VAL A 332 -7.03 12.64 1.94
C VAL A 332 -5.60 12.39 1.49
N VAL A 333 -5.38 12.48 0.18
CA VAL A 333 -4.05 12.50 -0.43
C VAL A 333 -3.72 13.93 -0.84
N CYS A 334 -2.68 14.49 -0.24
CA CYS A 334 -2.19 15.82 -0.56
C CYS A 334 -0.99 15.71 -1.50
N LYS A 335 -1.15 16.19 -2.74
CA LYS A 335 -0.11 16.09 -3.77
C LYS A 335 1.04 17.07 -3.59
N GLU A 336 0.78 18.17 -2.89
CA GLU A 336 1.74 19.25 -2.67
C GLU A 336 1.63 19.74 -1.23
N PRO A 337 2.73 19.80 -0.47
CA PRO A 337 2.69 20.22 0.94
C PRO A 337 2.03 21.57 1.19
N ARG A 338 1.99 22.47 0.19
CA ARG A 338 1.37 23.80 0.30
C ARG A 338 -0.16 23.78 0.26
N ARG A 339 -0.75 22.67 -0.18
CA ARG A 339 -2.19 22.49 -0.33
C ARG A 339 -2.85 21.80 0.86
N VAL A 340 -2.10 21.42 1.90
CA VAL A 340 -2.66 20.69 3.05
C VAL A 340 -3.86 21.42 3.65
N GLN A 341 -3.79 22.75 3.80
CA GLN A 341 -4.92 23.54 4.31
C GLN A 341 -6.14 23.49 3.39
N SER A 342 -5.97 23.67 2.08
CA SER A 342 -7.10 23.63 1.14
C SER A 342 -7.72 22.24 1.10
N ASP A 343 -6.91 21.19 1.04
CA ASP A 343 -7.38 19.82 0.90
C ASP A 343 -8.10 19.36 2.18
N ILE A 344 -7.67 19.81 3.37
CA ILE A 344 -8.38 19.58 4.64
C ILE A 344 -9.73 20.33 4.66
N THR A 345 -9.75 21.59 4.22
CA THR A 345 -10.98 22.41 4.21
C THR A 345 -12.02 21.82 3.24
N GLU A 346 -11.58 21.38 2.06
CA GLU A 346 -12.41 20.68 1.09
C GLU A 346 -12.94 19.36 1.66
N ALA A 347 -12.11 18.59 2.38
CA ALA A 347 -12.54 17.35 3.01
C ALA A 347 -13.60 17.57 4.10
N ILE A 348 -13.49 18.64 4.89
CA ILE A 348 -14.51 19.02 5.89
C ILE A 348 -15.83 19.37 5.17
N SER A 349 -15.76 20.21 4.12
CA SER A 349 -16.94 20.62 3.36
C SER A 349 -17.64 19.43 2.66
N ALA A 350 -16.87 18.55 2.02
CA ALA A 350 -17.38 17.37 1.32
C ALA A 350 -18.02 16.35 2.28
N ALA A 351 -17.59 16.32 3.53
CA ALA A 351 -18.19 15.48 4.56
C ALA A 351 -19.60 15.91 4.99
N GLY A 352 -20.08 17.08 4.52
CA GLY A 352 -21.34 17.67 4.95
C GLY A 352 -21.35 18.00 6.44
N LEU A 353 -20.17 18.30 6.99
CA LEU A 353 -19.93 18.59 8.39
C LEU A 353 -19.74 20.08 8.60
#